data_AF-A0A963RQ20-F1
#
_entry.id   AF-A0A963RQ20-F1
#
_cell.length_a   1.000
_cell.length_b   1.000
_cell.length_c   1.000
_cell.angle_alpha   90.00
_cell.angle_beta   90.00
_cell.angle_gamma   90.00
#
_symmetry.space_group_name_H-M   'P 1'
#
loop_
_entity.id
_entity.type
_entity.pdbx_description
1 polymer ?
#
loop_
_entity_poly.entity_id
_entity_poly.type
_entity_poly.pdbx_seq_one_letter_code
_entity_poly.pdbx_strand_id
1 'polypeptide(L)'
;VTIYLHRHSAHRALDLHPVAAHFFRFWLWLTTGMTTKAWTAIHRKHHAKCEQAEDPHSPQIYGIRKVLWQGAELYRAEAKNTETLARYGHGTPDDWLERHLYDRRSVWGVSLMLVIDVLLFGLPGLAVWALQMVWIPFWAAGVINGLGHYWGYRNFEAQDASTNVSPWGLVIGGEELHNN
;
A
#
# COMPACT_ATOMS: atom_id res chain seq x y z
N VAL A 1 0.26 2.46 6.47
CA VAL A 1 0.07 1.26 5.63
C VAL A 1 0.38 -0.01 6.42
N THR A 2 1.60 -0.14 6.93
CA THR A 2 2.12 -1.27 7.73
C THR A 2 1.16 -1.85 8.78
N ILE A 3 0.73 -1.07 9.78
CA ILE A 3 -0.11 -1.60 10.87
C ILE A 3 -1.52 -1.97 10.37
N TYR A 4 -2.18 -1.03 9.69
CA TYR A 4 -3.60 -1.17 9.37
C TYR A 4 -3.89 -1.94 8.07
N LEU A 5 -3.31 -1.52 6.93
CA LEU A 5 -3.64 -2.15 5.65
C LEU A 5 -2.96 -3.51 5.50
N HIS A 6 -1.68 -3.58 5.85
CA HIS A 6 -0.88 -4.80 5.70
C HIS A 6 -1.21 -5.81 6.81
N ARG A 7 -0.81 -5.53 8.06
CA ARG A 7 -0.89 -6.51 9.15
C ARG A 7 -2.32 -6.77 9.63
N HIS A 8 -3.12 -5.74 9.85
CA HIS A 8 -4.50 -5.89 10.32
C HIS A 8 -5.46 -6.32 9.19
N SER A 9 -5.63 -5.50 8.15
CA SER A 9 -6.67 -5.72 7.13
C SER A 9 -6.34 -6.87 6.18
N ALA A 10 -5.13 -6.92 5.62
CA ALA A 10 -4.78 -7.96 4.65
C ALA A 10 -4.47 -9.31 5.30
N HIS A 11 -3.59 -9.34 6.31
CA HIS A 11 -3.12 -10.58 6.93
C HIS A 11 -3.88 -11.02 8.19
N ARG A 12 -4.66 -10.13 8.82
CA ARG A 12 -5.31 -10.41 10.12
C ARG A 12 -4.30 -10.88 11.19
N ALA A 13 -3.08 -10.36 11.14
CA ALA A 13 -2.01 -10.69 12.08
C ALA A 13 -2.19 -10.02 13.45
N LEU A 14 -3.06 -9.01 13.53
CA LEU A 14 -3.42 -8.32 14.77
C LEU A 14 -4.83 -7.74 14.69
N ASP A 15 -5.51 -7.71 15.83
CA ASP A 15 -6.78 -7.01 16.01
C ASP A 15 -6.56 -5.60 16.55
N LEU A 16 -7.36 -4.65 16.06
CA LEU A 16 -7.32 -3.25 16.49
C LEU A 16 -8.61 -2.88 17.19
N HIS A 17 -8.48 -2.10 18.28
CA HIS A 17 -9.63 -1.43 18.87
C HIS A 17 -10.33 -0.54 17.81
N PRO A 18 -11.67 -0.45 17.76
CA PRO A 18 -12.39 0.29 16.73
C PRO A 18 -11.93 1.74 16.55
N VAL A 19 -11.56 2.42 17.64
CA VAL A 19 -11.02 3.79 17.60
C VAL A 19 -9.67 3.85 16.86
N ALA A 20 -8.76 2.91 17.12
CA ALA A 20 -7.48 2.84 16.45
C ALA A 20 -7.64 2.49 14.96
N ALA A 21 -8.52 1.52 14.65
CA ALA A 21 -8.86 1.17 13.28
C ALA A 21 -9.41 2.37 12.50
N HIS A 22 -10.33 3.13 13.10
CA HIS A 22 -10.86 4.34 12.49
C HIS A 22 -9.79 5.42 12.29
N PHE A 23 -8.94 5.66 13.29
CA PHE A 23 -7.81 6.60 13.16
C PHE A 23 -6.95 6.27 11.94
N PHE A 24 -6.58 4.99 11.75
CA PHE A 24 -5.78 4.60 10.60
C PHE A 24 -6.51 4.77 9.27
N ARG A 25 -7.80 4.44 9.19
CA ARG A 25 -8.62 4.66 7.98
C ARG A 25 -8.64 6.13 7.59
N PHE A 26 -8.92 7.00 8.56
CA PHE A 26 -8.90 8.45 8.36
C PHE A 26 -7.51 8.94 7.92
N TRP A 27 -6.45 8.49 8.59
CA TRP A 27 -5.08 8.89 8.29
C TRP A 27 -4.67 8.48 6.88
N LEU A 28 -5.01 7.26 6.45
CA LEU A 28 -4.74 6.77 5.10
C LEU A 28 -5.50 7.57 4.04
N TRP A 29 -6.79 7.82 4.28
CA TRP A 29 -7.58 8.66 3.40
C TRP A 29 -6.95 10.06 3.23
N LEU A 30 -6.54 10.69 4.34
CA LEU A 30 -5.93 12.01 4.37
C LEU A 30 -4.57 12.04 3.64
N THR A 31 -3.70 11.06 3.92
CA THR A 31 -2.27 11.14 3.54
C THR A 31 -1.91 10.37 2.27
N THR A 32 -2.76 9.44 1.81
CA THR A 32 -2.45 8.60 0.64
C THR A 32 -3.61 8.47 -0.34
N GLY A 33 -4.84 8.72 0.10
CA GLY A 33 -6.04 8.47 -0.71
C GLY A 33 -6.26 6.99 -1.04
N MET A 34 -5.57 6.08 -0.34
CA MET A 34 -5.76 4.64 -0.55
C MET A 34 -7.04 4.17 0.13
N THR A 35 -7.78 3.32 -0.57
CA THR A 35 -9.02 2.73 -0.03
C THR A 35 -8.72 1.34 0.54
N THR A 36 -9.35 1.01 1.68
CA THR A 36 -9.02 -0.22 2.42
C THR A 36 -9.25 -1.45 1.54
N LYS A 37 -10.40 -1.51 0.87
CA LYS A 37 -10.79 -2.64 0.03
C LYS A 37 -9.84 -2.85 -1.14
N ALA A 38 -9.49 -1.78 -1.86
CA ALA A 38 -8.60 -1.90 -3.01
C ALA A 38 -7.21 -2.38 -2.59
N TRP A 39 -6.60 -1.74 -1.58
CA TRP A 39 -5.28 -2.13 -1.12
C TRP A 39 -5.24 -3.57 -0.61
N THR A 40 -6.18 -3.94 0.26
CA THR A 40 -6.24 -5.30 0.81
C THR A 40 -6.48 -6.35 -0.26
N ALA A 41 -7.36 -6.09 -1.24
CA ALA A 41 -7.61 -7.02 -2.33
C ALA A 41 -6.36 -7.24 -3.20
N ILE A 42 -5.69 -6.15 -3.60
CA ILE A 42 -4.49 -6.20 -4.44
C ILE A 42 -3.36 -6.92 -3.72
N HIS A 43 -3.13 -6.59 -2.44
CA HIS A 43 -2.10 -7.23 -1.62
C HIS A 43 -2.34 -8.73 -1.47
N ARG A 44 -3.58 -9.13 -1.17
CA ARG A 44 -3.94 -10.56 -1.08
C ARG A 44 -3.82 -11.28 -2.42
N LYS A 45 -4.16 -10.62 -3.54
CA LYS A 45 -3.96 -11.18 -4.88
C LYS A 45 -2.48 -11.40 -5.18
N HIS A 46 -1.63 -10.45 -4.82
CA HIS A 46 -0.17 -10.61 -4.92
C HIS A 46 0.32 -11.85 -4.17
N HIS A 47 -0.05 -12.04 -2.90
CA HIS A 47 0.32 -13.28 -2.19
C HIS A 47 -0.24 -14.55 -2.85
N ALA A 48 -1.48 -14.52 -3.33
CA ALA A 48 -2.12 -15.69 -3.94
C ALA A 48 -1.53 -16.07 -5.31
N LYS A 49 -0.94 -15.10 -6.01
CA LYS A 49 -0.42 -15.24 -7.38
C LYS A 49 1.05 -14.85 -7.48
N CYS A 50 1.77 -14.88 -6.36
CA CYS A 50 3.11 -14.34 -6.25
C CYS A 50 4.04 -14.88 -7.35
N GLU A 51 4.69 -13.98 -8.07
CA GLU A 51 5.57 -14.27 -9.21
C GLU A 51 4.93 -15.05 -10.38
N GLN A 52 3.60 -15.05 -10.47
CA GLN A 52 2.86 -15.59 -11.60
C GLN A 52 2.33 -14.45 -12.47
N ALA A 53 1.89 -14.76 -13.69
CA ALA A 53 1.38 -13.78 -14.65
C ALA A 53 0.18 -12.95 -14.13
N GLU A 54 -0.53 -13.44 -13.12
CA GLU A 54 -1.65 -12.76 -12.49
C GLU A 54 -1.25 -11.90 -11.28
N ASP A 55 0.01 -11.89 -10.85
CA ASP A 55 0.50 -11.00 -9.80
C ASP A 55 0.40 -9.54 -10.29
N PRO A 56 -0.31 -8.65 -9.60
CA PRO A 56 -0.51 -7.27 -10.05
C PRO A 56 0.78 -6.43 -10.10
N HIS A 57 1.85 -6.84 -9.41
CA HIS A 57 3.10 -6.09 -9.35
C HIS A 57 4.35 -6.96 -9.19
N SER A 58 4.35 -8.17 -9.75
CA SER A 58 5.55 -9.02 -9.77
C SER A 58 6.69 -8.36 -10.55
N PRO A 59 7.86 -8.12 -9.95
CA PRO A 59 9.04 -7.66 -10.67
C PRO A 59 9.68 -8.77 -11.53
N GLN A 60 9.38 -10.05 -11.27
CA GLN A 60 9.83 -11.17 -12.10
C GLN A 60 9.06 -11.27 -13.43
N ILE A 61 7.79 -10.85 -13.44
CA ILE A 61 6.95 -10.83 -14.64
C ILE A 61 7.05 -9.49 -15.39
N TYR A 62 6.93 -8.37 -14.69
CA TYR A 62 6.90 -7.03 -15.31
C TYR A 62 8.28 -6.38 -15.44
N GLY A 63 9.28 -6.91 -14.75
CA GLY A 63 10.61 -6.31 -14.64
C GLY A 63 10.69 -5.23 -13.57
N ILE A 64 11.81 -5.19 -12.85
CA ILE A 64 12.05 -4.28 -11.72
C ILE A 64 11.88 -2.79 -12.08
N ARG A 65 12.29 -2.38 -13.28
CA ARG A 65 12.14 -0.99 -13.74
C ARG A 65 10.66 -0.58 -13.79
N LYS A 66 9.78 -1.47 -14.23
CA LYS A 66 8.35 -1.18 -14.32
C LYS A 66 7.75 -1.07 -12.92
N VAL A 67 8.04 -2.00 -12.03
CA VAL A 67 7.51 -1.98 -10.66
C VAL A 67 8.02 -0.76 -9.86
N LEU A 68 9.31 -0.42 -9.98
CA LEU A 68 9.90 0.75 -9.31
C LEU A 68 9.28 2.08 -9.72
N TRP A 69 9.10 2.30 -11.03
CA TRP A 69 8.70 3.61 -11.55
C TRP A 69 7.21 3.72 -11.88
N GLN A 70 6.51 2.60 -12.02
CA GLN A 70 5.10 2.54 -12.43
C GLN A 70 4.22 1.74 -11.44
N GLY A 71 4.70 1.52 -10.21
CA GLY A 71 3.97 0.78 -9.19
C GLY A 71 2.62 1.39 -8.83
N ALA A 72 2.51 2.73 -8.85
CA ALA A 72 1.24 3.43 -8.63
C ALA A 72 0.24 3.18 -9.77
N GLU A 73 0.71 3.13 -11.01
CA GLU A 73 -0.08 2.85 -12.20
C GLU A 73 -0.57 1.40 -12.22
N LEU A 74 0.30 0.45 -11.88
CA LEU A 74 -0.06 -0.96 -11.69
C LEU A 74 -1.13 -1.11 -10.60
N TYR A 75 -0.94 -0.46 -9.46
CA TYR A 75 -1.94 -0.42 -8.39
C TYR A 75 -3.28 0.16 -8.88
N ARG A 76 -3.26 1.30 -9.57
CA ARG A 76 -4.48 1.96 -10.08
C ARG A 76 -5.19 1.13 -11.14
N ALA A 77 -4.46 0.38 -11.97
CA ALA A 77 -5.04 -0.53 -12.93
C ALA A 77 -5.78 -1.66 -12.21
N GLU A 78 -5.12 -2.30 -11.25
CA GLU A 78 -5.72 -3.40 -10.49
C GLU A 78 -6.86 -2.94 -9.57
N ALA A 79 -6.79 -1.74 -9.01
CA ALA A 79 -7.84 -1.15 -8.17
C ALA A 79 -9.15 -0.93 -8.94
N LYS A 80 -9.12 -0.87 -10.27
CA LYS A 80 -10.31 -0.80 -11.13
C LYS A 80 -10.86 -2.18 -11.51
N ASN A 81 -10.16 -3.26 -11.19
CA ASN A 81 -10.58 -4.62 -11.48
C ASN A 81 -11.62 -5.10 -10.45
N THR A 82 -12.89 -5.08 -10.85
CA THR A 82 -14.02 -5.46 -9.99
C THR A 82 -13.97 -6.91 -9.55
N GLU A 83 -13.43 -7.82 -10.37
CA GLU A 83 -13.25 -9.23 -10.01
C GLU A 83 -12.26 -9.37 -8.85
N THR A 84 -11.11 -8.69 -8.93
CA THR A 84 -10.12 -8.68 -7.86
C THR A 84 -10.70 -8.13 -6.56
N LEU A 85 -11.42 -7.00 -6.63
CA LEU A 85 -12.06 -6.40 -5.46
C LEU A 85 -13.12 -7.31 -4.83
N ALA A 86 -13.90 -8.04 -5.66
CA ALA A 86 -14.91 -8.96 -5.18
C ALA A 86 -14.29 -10.22 -4.55
N ARG A 87 -13.27 -10.80 -5.20
CA ARG A 87 -12.63 -12.04 -4.77
C ARG A 87 -11.75 -11.86 -3.55
N TYR A 88 -10.89 -10.85 -3.54
CA TYR A 88 -9.84 -10.69 -2.53
C TYR A 88 -10.15 -9.60 -1.49
N GLY A 89 -11.12 -8.71 -1.73
CA GLY A 89 -11.47 -7.59 -0.85
C GLY A 89 -12.45 -7.93 0.29
N HIS A 90 -12.77 -9.21 0.50
CA HIS A 90 -13.73 -9.65 1.52
C HIS A 90 -13.27 -9.34 2.96
N GLY A 91 -14.23 -9.07 3.84
CA GLY A 91 -13.96 -8.76 5.26
C GLY A 91 -13.28 -7.42 5.51
N THR A 92 -13.29 -6.52 4.52
CA THR A 92 -12.90 -5.11 4.70
C THR A 92 -14.12 -4.28 5.17
N PRO A 93 -13.92 -3.09 5.77
CA PRO A 93 -15.02 -2.25 6.22
C PRO A 93 -16.02 -1.92 5.10
N ASP A 94 -17.30 -1.87 5.45
CA ASP A 94 -18.42 -1.50 4.58
C ASP A 94 -19.40 -0.57 5.34
N ASP A 95 -18.91 0.16 6.33
CA ASP A 95 -19.72 1.14 7.04
C ASP A 95 -19.99 2.40 6.18
N TRP A 96 -20.83 3.28 6.71
CA TRP A 96 -21.23 4.50 6.00
C TRP A 96 -20.04 5.37 5.61
N LEU A 97 -19.04 5.50 6.49
CA LEU A 97 -17.84 6.32 6.24
C LEU A 97 -16.99 5.72 5.14
N GLU A 98 -16.80 4.40 5.13
CA GLU A 98 -16.05 3.74 4.05
C GLU A 98 -16.71 4.03 2.71
N ARG A 99 -18.03 3.78 2.60
CA ARG A 99 -18.76 3.90 1.33
C ARG A 99 -18.87 5.32 0.80
N HIS A 100 -19.04 6.31 1.68
CA HIS A 100 -19.41 7.67 1.25
C HIS A 100 -18.27 8.67 1.34
N LEU A 101 -17.27 8.43 2.19
CA LEU A 101 -16.14 9.33 2.40
C LEU A 101 -14.83 8.69 1.96
N TYR A 102 -14.41 7.60 2.59
CA TYR A 102 -13.05 7.08 2.39
C TYR A 102 -12.84 6.47 1.01
N ASP A 103 -13.79 5.68 0.52
CA ASP A 103 -13.70 5.06 -0.81
C ASP A 103 -14.10 6.06 -1.90
N ARG A 104 -15.34 6.57 -1.84
CA ARG A 104 -15.92 7.40 -2.90
C ARG A 104 -15.26 8.78 -3.07
N ARG A 105 -14.66 9.32 -2.00
CA ARG A 105 -14.05 10.66 -1.99
C ARG A 105 -12.59 10.61 -1.56
N SER A 106 -11.87 9.57 -1.97
CA SER A 106 -10.45 9.37 -1.62
C SER A 106 -9.57 10.58 -1.96
N VAL A 107 -9.81 11.21 -3.12
CA VAL A 107 -9.08 12.42 -3.56
C VAL A 107 -9.28 13.59 -2.61
N TRP A 108 -10.42 13.71 -1.94
CA TRP A 108 -10.68 14.81 -1.01
C TRP A 108 -9.75 14.77 0.19
N GLY A 109 -9.30 13.59 0.63
CA GLY A 109 -8.37 13.46 1.74
C GLY A 109 -7.01 14.05 1.38
N VAL A 110 -6.42 13.62 0.28
CA VAL A 110 -5.13 14.17 -0.17
C VAL A 110 -5.22 15.64 -0.58
N SER A 111 -6.37 16.10 -1.11
CA SER A 111 -6.60 17.53 -1.35
C SER A 111 -6.70 18.33 -0.05
N LEU A 112 -7.32 17.78 0.99
CA LEU A 112 -7.37 18.41 2.31
C LEU A 112 -5.96 18.48 2.92
N MET A 113 -5.14 17.44 2.77
CA MET A 113 -3.76 17.44 3.21
C MET A 113 -2.94 18.54 2.52
N LEU A 114 -3.12 18.72 1.20
CA LEU A 114 -2.48 19.81 0.46
C LEU A 114 -2.83 21.18 1.03
N VAL A 115 -4.12 21.42 1.30
CA VAL A 115 -4.59 22.67 1.90
C VAL A 115 -3.97 22.87 3.28
N ILE A 116 -3.95 21.84 4.13
CA ILE A 116 -3.33 21.90 5.45
C ILE A 116 -1.85 22.26 5.34
N ASP A 117 -1.08 21.57 4.50
CA ASP A 117 0.36 21.82 4.35
C ASP A 117 0.65 23.24 3.83
N VAL A 118 -0.13 23.73 2.86
CA VAL A 118 0.02 25.11 2.35
C VAL A 118 -0.37 26.14 3.40
N LEU A 119 -1.42 25.91 4.19
CA LEU A 119 -1.80 26.84 5.27
C LEU A 119 -0.75 26.91 6.38
N LEU A 120 -0.11 25.78 6.70
CA LEU A 120 0.90 25.71 7.76
C LEU A 120 2.28 26.20 7.31
N PHE A 121 2.67 25.94 6.07
CA PHE A 121 4.04 26.16 5.59
C PHE A 121 4.16 27.12 4.41
N GLY A 122 3.05 27.66 3.89
CA GLY A 122 3.05 28.50 2.69
C GLY A 122 3.48 27.74 1.44
N LEU A 123 4.27 28.39 0.57
CA LEU A 123 4.77 27.77 -0.67
C LEU A 123 5.57 26.47 -0.43
N PRO A 124 6.46 26.37 0.59
CA PRO A 124 7.07 25.10 0.98
C PRO A 124 6.09 23.96 1.27
N GLY A 125 4.85 24.25 1.68
CA GLY A 125 3.81 23.25 1.89
C GLY A 125 3.51 22.41 0.65
N LEU A 126 3.63 22.98 -0.56
CA LEU A 126 3.50 22.24 -1.81
C LEU A 126 4.57 21.13 -1.94
N ALA A 127 5.80 21.42 -1.52
CA ALA A 127 6.90 20.46 -1.58
C ALA A 127 6.74 19.35 -0.53
N VAL A 128 6.28 19.70 0.67
CA VAL A 128 5.94 18.73 1.73
C VAL A 128 4.88 17.77 1.25
N TRP A 129 3.78 18.29 0.71
CA TRP A 129 2.70 17.46 0.17
C TRP A 129 3.17 16.57 -0.98
N ALA A 130 3.94 17.11 -1.92
CA ALA A 130 4.48 16.33 -3.03
C ALA A 130 5.36 15.17 -2.56
N LEU A 131 6.21 15.40 -1.55
CA LEU A 131 7.04 14.37 -0.94
C LEU A 131 6.18 13.27 -0.29
N GLN A 132 5.10 13.64 0.41
CA GLN A 132 4.16 12.68 0.99
C GLN A 132 3.50 11.80 -0.09
N MET A 133 3.07 12.40 -1.21
CA MET A 133 2.43 11.67 -2.31
C MET A 133 3.38 10.67 -2.99
N VAL A 134 4.68 10.97 -3.04
CA VAL A 134 5.70 10.08 -3.62
C VAL A 134 6.14 9.00 -2.64
N TRP A 135 6.07 9.26 -1.33
CA TRP A 135 6.62 8.40 -0.28
C TRP A 135 6.11 6.94 -0.37
N ILE A 136 4.79 6.75 -0.36
CA ILE A 136 4.23 5.39 -0.34
C ILE A 136 4.45 4.66 -1.67
N PRO A 137 4.18 5.25 -2.86
CA PRO A 137 4.52 4.60 -4.12
C PRO A 137 5.98 4.17 -4.22
N PHE A 138 6.92 5.03 -3.81
CA PHE A 138 8.35 4.73 -3.87
C PHE A 138 8.74 3.60 -2.90
N TRP A 139 8.43 3.74 -1.61
CA TRP A 139 8.84 2.76 -0.61
C TRP A 139 8.05 1.46 -0.67
N ALA A 140 6.72 1.52 -0.78
CA ALA A 140 5.89 0.32 -0.75
C ALA A 140 5.89 -0.44 -2.08
N ALA A 141 5.58 0.23 -3.19
CA ALA A 141 5.54 -0.46 -4.48
C ALA A 141 6.95 -0.66 -5.04
N GLY A 142 7.82 0.36 -4.95
CA GLY A 142 9.15 0.30 -5.51
C GLY A 142 10.13 -0.54 -4.68
N VAL A 143 10.35 -0.17 -3.42
CA VAL A 143 11.38 -0.83 -2.59
C VAL A 143 10.88 -2.16 -2.05
N ILE A 144 9.75 -2.19 -1.32
CA ILE A 144 9.26 -3.42 -0.69
C ILE A 144 8.82 -4.44 -1.74
N ASN A 145 7.83 -4.09 -2.58
CA ASN A 145 7.33 -5.06 -3.57
C ASN A 145 8.29 -5.25 -4.75
N GLY A 146 9.02 -4.21 -5.17
CA GLY A 146 9.99 -4.33 -6.26
C GLY A 146 11.29 -4.99 -5.81
N LEU A 147 12.08 -4.31 -4.98
CA LEU A 147 13.38 -4.87 -4.55
C LEU A 147 13.22 -6.10 -3.67
N GLY A 148 12.25 -6.11 -2.76
CA GLY A 148 11.97 -7.27 -1.90
C GLY A 148 11.63 -8.55 -2.65
N HIS A 149 11.21 -8.48 -3.92
CA HIS A 149 10.99 -9.66 -4.78
C HIS A 149 12.01 -9.80 -5.91
N TYR A 150 13.06 -8.98 -5.93
CA TYR A 150 14.04 -8.97 -7.02
C TYR A 150 15.47 -9.19 -6.53
N TRP A 151 15.83 -8.63 -5.38
CA TRP A 151 17.20 -8.68 -4.87
C TRP A 151 17.29 -8.40 -3.36
N GLY A 152 17.99 -9.29 -2.67
CA GLY A 152 18.24 -9.20 -1.24
C GLY A 152 18.76 -10.53 -0.68
N TYR A 153 18.77 -10.66 0.64
CA TYR A 153 19.13 -11.91 1.31
C TYR A 153 17.88 -12.69 1.75
N ARG A 154 18.02 -13.98 2.04
CA ARG A 154 16.92 -14.85 2.49
C ARG A 154 17.31 -15.54 3.78
N ASN A 155 16.37 -15.58 4.72
CA ASN A 155 16.50 -16.34 5.97
C ASN A 155 15.80 -17.70 5.86
N PHE A 156 14.71 -17.76 5.09
CA PHE A 156 13.88 -18.96 4.95
C PHE A 156 13.72 -19.37 3.48
N GLU A 157 13.69 -20.67 3.26
CA GLU A 157 13.35 -21.23 1.95
C GLU A 157 11.86 -21.01 1.67
N ALA A 158 11.53 -20.33 0.57
CA ALA A 158 10.17 -20.18 0.08
C ALA A 158 10.15 -20.33 -1.45
N GLN A 159 9.00 -20.74 -1.99
CA GLN A 159 8.84 -20.97 -3.43
C GLN A 159 8.82 -19.67 -4.25
N ASP A 160 8.54 -18.54 -3.61
CA ASP A 160 8.58 -17.22 -4.24
C ASP A 160 10.00 -16.60 -4.24
N ALA A 161 10.11 -15.43 -4.86
CA ALA A 161 11.33 -14.64 -4.96
C ALA A 161 11.51 -13.63 -3.81
N SER A 162 10.78 -13.77 -2.69
CA SER A 162 10.89 -12.85 -1.55
C SER A 162 12.30 -12.83 -0.96
N THR A 163 12.75 -11.63 -0.61
CA THR A 163 14.07 -11.33 -0.05
C THR A 163 13.98 -10.13 0.91
N ASN A 164 14.89 -10.10 1.87
CA ASN A 164 15.00 -9.02 2.84
C ASN A 164 15.90 -7.90 2.30
N VAL A 165 15.50 -6.63 2.50
CA VAL A 165 16.22 -5.45 1.97
C VAL A 165 16.61 -4.49 3.10
N SER A 166 17.78 -4.73 3.71
CA SER A 166 18.29 -3.89 4.82
C SER A 166 19.05 -2.64 4.34
N PRO A 167 19.19 -1.56 5.15
CA PRO A 167 18.78 -1.41 6.56
C PRO A 167 17.61 -0.43 6.76
N TRP A 168 16.55 -0.57 5.96
CA TRP A 168 15.45 0.39 5.88
C TRP A 168 14.36 0.19 6.94
N GLY A 169 14.44 -0.82 7.80
CA GLY A 169 13.38 -1.26 8.70
C GLY A 169 12.81 -0.15 9.58
N LEU A 170 13.66 0.75 10.08
CA LEU A 170 13.21 1.90 10.87
C LEU A 170 12.37 2.90 10.06
N VAL A 171 12.65 3.05 8.76
CA VAL A 171 11.97 3.98 7.85
C VAL A 171 10.62 3.44 7.39
N ILE A 172 10.54 2.13 7.15
CA ILE A 172 9.34 1.49 6.59
C ILE A 172 8.55 0.67 7.61
N GLY A 173 8.90 0.74 8.90
CA GLY A 173 8.15 0.06 9.98
C GLY A 173 8.37 -1.47 10.01
N GLY A 174 9.54 -1.93 9.58
CA GLY A 174 9.94 -3.34 9.59
C GLY A 174 9.55 -4.13 8.34
N GLU A 175 8.94 -3.49 7.35
CA GLU A 175 8.48 -4.14 6.12
C GLU A 175 9.63 -4.56 5.18
N GLU A 176 10.88 -4.30 5.56
CA GLU A 176 12.07 -4.77 4.83
C GLU A 176 12.26 -6.29 4.93
N LEU A 177 11.67 -6.91 5.95
CA LEU A 177 11.84 -8.32 6.27
C LEU A 177 10.85 -9.19 5.48
N HIS A 178 10.89 -9.08 4.15
CA HIS A 178 9.92 -9.68 3.25
C HIS A 178 9.99 -11.21 3.15
N ASN A 179 11.10 -11.80 3.60
CA ASN A 179 11.33 -13.25 3.71
C ASN A 179 11.49 -13.67 5.19
N ASN A 180 10.52 -13.31 6.05
CA ASN A 180 10.39 -13.75 7.45
C ASN A 180 8.91 -13.92 7.82
#